data_AF-A0A653DUC6-F1
#
_entry.id   AF-A0A653DUC6-F1
#
_cell.length_a   1.000
_cell.length_b   1.000
_cell.length_c   1.000
_cell.angle_alpha   90.00
_cell.angle_beta   90.00
_cell.angle_gamma   90.00
#
_symmetry.space_group_name_H-M   'P 1'
#
loop_
_entity.id
_entity.type
_entity.pdbx_description
1 polymer ?
#
loop_
_entity_poly.entity_id
_entity_poly.type
_entity_poly.pdbx_seq_one_letter_code
_entity_poly.pdbx_strand_id
1 'polypeptide(L)'
;MMYARVLAITLVFSVTLAVKSKEECKCFEEFEPEKEGDNWFCRGKKNYRIYECGEEKPPRCICTDKGKKITLDLGETDCSSTIHHDKSGLFCEPRADWDEYFKRHPHRRLIVEPDPPF
;
A
#
# COMPACT_ATOMS: atom_id res chain seq x y z
N MET A 1 -29.12 -29.86 54.07
CA MET A 1 -29.22 -29.16 52.76
C MET A 1 -27.82 -28.69 52.38
N MET A 2 -27.19 -29.36 51.42
CA MET A 2 -25.81 -29.11 50.98
C MET A 2 -25.81 -28.04 49.89
N TYR A 3 -25.13 -26.90 50.13
CA TYR A 3 -24.94 -25.87 49.11
C TYR A 3 -23.84 -26.31 48.15
N ALA A 4 -24.23 -26.46 46.88
CA ALA A 4 -23.40 -26.86 45.77
C ALA A 4 -22.26 -25.85 45.55
N ARG A 5 -21.03 -26.37 45.44
CA ARG A 5 -19.84 -25.62 45.07
C ARG A 5 -19.93 -25.22 43.59
N VAL A 6 -20.18 -23.94 43.33
CA VAL A 6 -20.11 -23.38 41.97
C VAL A 6 -18.63 -23.17 41.63
N LEU A 7 -18.07 -24.07 40.83
CA LEU A 7 -16.75 -23.91 40.21
C LEU A 7 -16.88 -22.93 39.03
N ALA A 8 -16.44 -21.68 39.24
CA ALA A 8 -16.32 -20.71 38.16
C ALA A 8 -15.05 -21.02 37.34
N ILE A 9 -15.22 -21.57 36.15
CA ILE A 9 -14.14 -21.77 35.18
C ILE A 9 -13.94 -20.46 34.43
N THR A 10 -12.94 -19.67 34.82
CA THR A 10 -12.47 -18.51 34.05
C THR A 10 -11.62 -18.98 32.88
N LEU A 11 -12.19 -18.93 31.67
CA LEU A 11 -11.51 -19.15 30.40
C LEU A 11 -10.64 -17.94 30.07
N VAL A 12 -9.32 -18.07 30.19
CA VAL A 12 -8.35 -17.06 29.73
C VAL A 12 -8.14 -17.27 28.23
N PHE A 13 -8.73 -16.40 27.40
CA PHE A 13 -8.44 -16.33 25.98
C PHE A 13 -7.12 -15.60 25.77
N SER A 14 -6.04 -16.34 25.55
CA SER A 14 -4.76 -15.78 25.09
C SER A 14 -4.88 -15.44 23.61
N VAL A 15 -4.98 -14.14 23.28
CA VAL A 15 -4.86 -13.66 21.89
C VAL A 15 -3.37 -13.69 21.53
N THR A 16 -2.95 -14.68 20.76
CA THR A 16 -1.62 -14.68 20.15
C THR A 16 -1.62 -13.70 18.99
N LEU A 17 -1.03 -12.52 19.19
CA LEU A 17 -0.70 -11.63 18.09
C LEU A 17 0.35 -12.33 17.23
N ALA A 18 -0.01 -12.71 16.01
CA ALA A 18 0.92 -13.30 15.06
C ALA A 18 1.94 -12.24 14.62
N VAL A 19 3.10 -12.22 15.27
CA VAL A 19 4.23 -11.39 14.85
C VAL A 19 4.77 -11.98 13.55
N LYS A 20 4.52 -11.33 12.41
CA LYS A 20 5.12 -11.72 11.13
C LYS A 20 6.64 -11.69 11.28
N SER A 21 7.34 -12.74 10.85
CA SER A 21 8.81 -12.74 10.84
C SER A 21 9.34 -12.02 9.59
N LYS A 22 10.64 -11.70 9.56
CA LYS A 22 11.28 -11.10 8.37
C LYS A 22 11.13 -12.02 7.15
N GLU A 23 11.31 -13.32 7.35
CA GLU A 23 11.25 -14.34 6.29
C GLU A 23 9.84 -14.49 5.71
N GLU A 24 8.81 -14.14 6.47
CA GLU A 24 7.41 -14.16 6.03
C GLU A 24 7.02 -12.89 5.26
N CYS A 25 7.82 -11.82 5.35
CA CYS A 25 7.56 -10.55 4.68
C CYS A 25 7.97 -10.59 3.20
N LYS A 26 7.02 -10.97 2.33
CA LYS A 26 7.24 -10.99 0.88
C LYS A 26 7.05 -9.60 0.29
N CYS A 27 8.12 -9.06 -0.27
CA CYS A 27 8.16 -7.75 -0.95
C CYS A 27 8.34 -7.88 -2.46
N PHE A 28 8.03 -6.81 -3.18
CA PHE A 28 8.32 -6.69 -4.61
C PHE A 28 9.84 -6.54 -4.87
N GLU A 29 10.28 -6.76 -6.11
CA GLU A 29 11.71 -6.76 -6.49
C GLU A 29 12.47 -5.47 -6.12
N GLU A 30 11.80 -4.32 -6.04
CA GLU A 30 12.40 -3.01 -5.74
C GLU A 30 12.25 -2.58 -4.26
N PHE A 31 11.71 -3.46 -3.42
CA PHE A 31 11.33 -3.21 -2.04
C PHE A 31 12.01 -4.20 -1.09
N GLU A 32 12.42 -3.74 0.08
CA GLU A 32 13.06 -4.58 1.09
C GLU A 32 12.24 -4.62 2.38
N PRO A 33 12.22 -5.77 3.09
CA PRO A 33 11.60 -5.86 4.40
C PRO A 33 12.30 -4.95 5.42
N GLU A 34 11.54 -4.06 6.03
CA GLU A 34 11.98 -3.16 7.10
C GLU A 34 11.05 -3.31 8.30
N LYS A 35 11.63 -3.27 9.51
CA LYS A 35 10.88 -3.40 10.76
C LYS A 35 10.57 -2.03 11.33
N GLU A 36 9.30 -1.76 11.62
CA GLU A 36 8.84 -0.55 12.27
C GLU A 36 7.93 -0.93 13.46
N GLY A 37 8.43 -0.72 14.68
CA GLY A 37 7.81 -1.26 15.89
C GLY A 37 7.83 -2.79 15.90
N ASP A 38 6.66 -3.40 16.09
CA ASP A 38 6.46 -4.85 16.03
C ASP A 38 6.04 -5.36 14.64
N ASN A 39 5.87 -4.46 13.67
CA ASN A 39 5.40 -4.79 12.33
C ASN A 39 6.55 -4.79 11.32
N TRP A 40 6.38 -5.59 10.26
CA TRP A 40 7.24 -5.58 9.09
C TRP A 40 6.50 -4.95 7.92
N PHE A 41 7.25 -4.21 7.11
CA PHE A 41 6.76 -3.55 5.90
C PHE A 41 7.75 -3.73 4.76
N CYS A 42 7.26 -3.57 3.55
CA CYS A 42 8.07 -3.50 2.35
C CYS A 42 8.36 -2.03 2.03
N ARG A 43 9.59 -1.58 2.30
CA ARG A 43 10.02 -0.21 2.02
C ARG A 43 10.79 -0.13 0.71
N GLY A 44 10.40 0.80 -0.15
CA GLY A 44 11.05 1.04 -1.43
C GLY A 44 12.34 1.84 -1.24
N LYS A 45 13.40 1.46 -1.96
CA LYS A 45 14.67 2.23 -1.96
C LYS A 45 14.50 3.62 -2.56
N LYS A 46 13.55 3.76 -3.50
CA LYS A 46 13.20 5.01 -4.15
C LYS A 46 11.89 5.55 -3.58
N ASN A 47 11.85 6.85 -3.31
CA ASN A 47 10.67 7.60 -2.83
C ASN A 47 10.08 7.09 -1.49
N TYR A 48 10.80 6.20 -0.77
CA TYR A 48 10.48 5.68 0.57
C TYR A 48 9.04 5.15 0.75
N ARG A 49 8.41 4.68 -0.33
CA ARG A 49 7.06 4.10 -0.28
C ARG A 49 7.01 2.87 0.62
N ILE A 50 5.88 2.68 1.29
CA ILE A 50 5.66 1.60 2.24
C ILE A 50 4.46 0.77 1.78
N TYR A 51 4.68 -0.54 1.65
CA TYR A 51 3.66 -1.55 1.40
C TYR A 51 3.58 -2.54 2.55
N GLU A 52 2.42 -3.14 2.75
CA GLU A 52 2.27 -4.25 3.68
C GLU A 52 2.98 -5.50 3.14
N CYS A 53 3.48 -6.33 4.05
CA CYS A 53 4.06 -7.63 3.68
C CYS A 53 3.02 -8.50 2.97
N GLY A 54 3.30 -8.90 1.73
CA GLY A 54 2.43 -9.73 0.91
C GLY A 54 1.28 -8.98 0.24
N GLU A 55 1.32 -7.65 0.21
CA GLU A 55 0.35 -6.84 -0.51
C GLU A 55 0.35 -7.13 -2.02
N GLU A 56 -0.79 -6.92 -2.67
CA GLU A 56 -0.90 -7.01 -4.13
C GLU A 56 -0.03 -5.94 -4.79
N LYS A 57 0.76 -6.35 -5.79
CA LYS A 57 1.60 -5.43 -6.56
C LYS A 57 0.72 -4.47 -7.35
N PRO A 58 0.86 -3.14 -7.18
CA PRO A 58 0.11 -2.19 -8.00
C PRO A 58 0.57 -2.27 -9.46
N PRO A 59 -0.29 -1.84 -10.40
CA PRO A 59 0.14 -1.65 -11.79
C PRO A 59 1.26 -0.61 -11.88
N ARG A 60 1.95 -0.53 -13.02
CA ARG A 60 2.89 0.57 -13.29
C ARG A 60 2.17 1.66 -14.07
N CYS A 61 2.37 2.91 -13.66
CA CYS A 61 1.90 4.07 -14.39
C CYS A 61 2.77 4.32 -15.63
N ILE A 62 2.14 4.43 -16.79
CA ILE A 62 2.77 4.83 -18.04
C ILE A 62 2.27 6.21 -18.43
N CYS A 63 3.21 7.15 -18.52
CA CYS A 63 3.00 8.52 -18.97
C CYS A 63 3.43 8.65 -20.42
N THR A 64 2.78 9.54 -21.17
CA THR A 64 3.21 9.87 -22.54
C THR A 64 3.65 11.33 -22.60
N ASP A 65 4.93 11.58 -22.86
CA ASP A 65 5.49 12.92 -23.07
C ASP A 65 6.04 13.04 -24.49
N LYS A 66 5.54 14.00 -25.27
CA LYS A 66 5.98 14.25 -26.66
C LYS A 66 6.07 12.98 -27.53
N GLY A 67 5.10 12.08 -27.37
CA GLY A 67 5.03 10.80 -28.09
C GLY A 67 5.93 9.68 -27.55
N LYS A 68 6.68 9.90 -26.48
CA LYS A 68 7.48 8.87 -25.79
C LYS A 68 6.76 8.36 -24.55
N LYS A 69 6.81 7.04 -24.35
CA LYS A 69 6.29 6.39 -23.14
C LYS A 69 7.35 6.44 -22.03
N ILE A 70 6.95 6.90 -20.86
CA ILE A 70 7.74 6.94 -19.64
C ILE A 70 7.02 6.09 -18.61
N THR A 71 7.68 5.04 -18.12
CA THR A 71 7.15 4.20 -17.05
C THR A 71 7.62 4.76 -15.71
N LEU A 72 6.69 5.07 -14.83
CA LEU A 72 7.02 5.55 -13.49
C LEU A 72 7.43 4.41 -12.55
N ASP A 73 8.02 4.80 -11.42
CA ASP A 73 8.32 3.88 -10.32
C ASP A 73 7.02 3.27 -9.74
N LEU A 74 7.14 2.11 -9.10
CA LEU A 74 5.98 1.37 -8.61
C LEU A 74 5.20 2.16 -7.55
N GLY A 75 3.89 2.36 -7.77
CA GLY A 75 3.03 3.17 -6.90
C GLY A 75 3.02 4.67 -7.19
N GLU A 76 3.80 5.14 -8.15
CA GLU A 76 3.59 6.47 -8.74
C GLU A 76 2.38 6.42 -9.66
N THR A 77 1.51 7.42 -9.57
CA THR A 77 0.35 7.57 -10.47
C THR A 77 0.25 8.97 -11.07
N ASP A 78 1.20 9.85 -10.77
CA ASP A 78 1.17 11.25 -11.14
C ASP A 78 2.20 11.55 -12.24
N CYS A 79 1.71 11.71 -13.48
CA CYS A 79 2.57 12.11 -14.59
C CYS A 79 2.90 13.60 -14.58
N SER A 80 2.23 14.44 -13.76
CA SER A 80 2.47 15.89 -13.74
C SER A 80 3.87 16.23 -13.20
N SER A 81 4.38 15.44 -12.25
CA SER A 81 5.75 15.53 -11.74
C SER A 81 6.83 15.29 -12.81
N THR A 82 6.48 14.57 -13.87
CA THR A 82 7.40 14.10 -14.92
C THR A 82 7.23 14.87 -16.23
N ILE A 83 6.04 15.43 -16.50
CA ILE A 83 5.71 16.14 -17.74
C ILE A 83 5.67 17.64 -17.47
N HIS A 84 6.71 18.36 -17.90
CA HIS A 84 6.88 19.81 -17.69
C HIS A 84 5.82 20.72 -18.35
N HIS A 85 4.90 20.19 -19.16
CA HIS A 85 4.13 21.02 -20.10
C HIS A 85 2.61 20.85 -20.09
N ASP A 86 2.02 19.94 -19.32
CA ASP A 86 0.56 19.78 -19.37
C ASP A 86 -0.05 19.35 -18.03
N LYS A 87 -0.81 20.28 -17.42
CA LYS A 87 -1.57 20.04 -16.18
C LYS A 87 -2.76 19.08 -16.40
N SER A 88 -3.02 18.64 -17.62
CA SER A 88 -4.03 17.63 -17.94
C SER A 88 -3.54 16.18 -17.73
N GLY A 89 -2.24 15.98 -17.43
CA GLY A 89 -1.55 14.70 -17.31
C GLY A 89 -1.83 13.86 -16.04
N LEU A 90 -3.03 13.92 -15.46
CA LEU A 90 -3.38 13.08 -14.30
C LEU A 90 -3.65 11.61 -14.67
N PHE A 91 -3.70 11.27 -15.96
CA PHE A 91 -4.20 9.97 -16.41
C PHE A 91 -3.04 9.04 -16.78
N CYS A 92 -2.48 8.48 -15.73
CA CYS A 92 -1.77 7.21 -15.70
C CYS A 92 -2.48 6.13 -16.55
N GLU A 93 -1.77 5.55 -17.53
CA GLU A 93 -2.22 4.36 -18.27
C GLU A 93 -1.53 3.07 -17.77
N PRO A 94 -2.18 1.89 -17.85
CA PRO A 94 -3.57 1.70 -18.26
C PRO A 94 -4.57 2.04 -17.14
N ARG A 95 -5.55 2.88 -17.44
CA ARG A 95 -6.49 3.36 -16.42
C ARG A 95 -7.36 2.25 -15.82
N ALA A 96 -7.72 1.25 -16.63
CA ALA A 96 -8.57 0.14 -16.20
C ALA A 96 -7.93 -0.69 -15.07
N ASP A 97 -6.63 -1.00 -15.19
CA ASP A 97 -5.91 -1.79 -14.19
C ASP A 97 -5.80 -1.03 -12.87
N TRP A 98 -5.60 0.28 -12.92
CA TRP A 98 -5.57 1.14 -11.74
C TRP A 98 -6.95 1.30 -11.09
N ASP A 99 -8.00 1.50 -11.88
CA ASP A 99 -9.37 1.54 -11.35
C ASP A 99 -9.75 0.21 -10.68
N GLU A 100 -9.30 -0.92 -11.23
CA GLU A 100 -9.51 -2.24 -10.64
C GLU A 100 -8.71 -2.43 -9.35
N TYR A 101 -7.44 -2.03 -9.36
CA TYR A 101 -6.57 -2.06 -8.19
C TYR A 101 -7.16 -1.21 -7.05
N PHE A 102 -7.60 0.02 -7.31
CA PHE A 102 -8.19 0.89 -6.29
C PHE A 102 -9.54 0.42 -5.76
N LYS A 103 -10.30 -0.38 -6.50
CA LYS A 103 -11.50 -1.04 -5.95
C LYS A 103 -11.14 -2.04 -4.85
N ARG A 104 -10.02 -2.75 -5.00
CA ARG A 104 -9.50 -3.68 -3.97
C ARG A 104 -8.72 -2.98 -2.87
N HIS A 105 -8.05 -1.87 -3.21
CA HIS A 105 -7.16 -1.11 -2.33
C HIS A 105 -7.56 0.37 -2.26
N PRO A 106 -8.76 0.70 -1.71
CA PRO A 106 -9.28 2.06 -1.74
C PRO A 106 -8.40 3.07 -0.98
N HIS A 107 -7.69 2.62 0.06
CA HIS A 107 -6.76 3.44 0.85
C HIS A 107 -5.49 3.85 0.08
N ARG A 108 -5.22 3.24 -1.09
CA ARG A 108 -4.07 3.57 -1.95
C ARG A 108 -4.38 4.70 -2.94
N ARG A 109 -5.63 5.11 -3.07
CA ARG A 109 -6.02 6.16 -4.00
C ARG A 109 -5.55 7.52 -3.47
N LEU A 110 -4.67 8.18 -4.21
CA LEU A 110 -4.32 9.57 -3.93
C LEU A 110 -5.56 10.44 -4.14
N ILE A 111 -6.07 11.02 -3.06
CA ILE A 111 -7.03 12.12 -3.13
C ILE A 111 -6.19 13.37 -3.33
N VAL A 112 -6.09 13.84 -4.57
CA VAL A 112 -5.51 15.16 -4.83
C VAL A 112 -6.54 16.16 -4.29
N GLU A 113 -6.30 16.70 -3.10
CA GLU A 113 -7.04 17.86 -2.64
C GLU A 113 -6.75 19.00 -3.62
N PRO A 114 -7.78 19.70 -4.14
CA PRO A 114 -7.54 20.83 -5.02
C PRO A 114 -6.69 21.86 -4.27
N ASP A 115 -5.66 22.41 -4.94
CA ASP A 115 -4.86 23.48 -4.37
C ASP A 115 -5.79 24.59 -3.83
N PRO A 116 -5.55 25.10 -2.61
CA PRO A 116 -6.33 26.21 -2.09
C PRO A 116 -6.21 27.39 -3.07
N PRO A 117 -7.31 28.11 -3.36
CA PRO A 117 -7.25 29.28 -4.24
C PRO A 117 -6.29 30.31 -3.60
N PHE A 118 -5.23 30.65 -4.34
CA PHE A 118 -4.33 31.76 -4.01
C PHE A 118 -5.06 33.10 -4.08
#